data_AF-G2IMJ4-F1
#
_entry.id   AF-G2IMJ4-F1
#
_cell.length_a   1.000
_cell.length_b   1.000
_cell.length_c   1.000
_cell.angle_alpha   90.00
_cell.angle_beta   90.00
_cell.angle_gamma   90.00
#
_symmetry.space_group_name_H-M   'P 1'
#
loop_
_entity.id
_entity.type
_entity.pdbx_description
1 polymer ?
#
loop_
_entity_poly.entity_id
_entity_poly.type
_entity_poly.pdbx_seq_one_letter_code
_entity_poly.pdbx_strand_id
1 'polypeptide(L)'
;MAAEIGLRGFGLFMLALCALSALCLYHAVHRPPVHHQPDAIEFALALGAATGWSVGWSFLVEGPGLFRLVDLPARHARIVP
;
A
#
# COMPACT_ATOMS: atom_id res chain seq x y z
N MET A 1 0.74 7.18 -21.45
CA MET A 1 0.14 8.37 -20.78
C MET A 1 -1.11 7.99 -19.96
N ALA A 2 -2.22 7.52 -20.56
CA ALA A 2 -3.44 7.22 -19.80
C ALA A 2 -3.27 6.15 -18.70
N ALA A 3 -2.55 5.05 -18.98
CA ALA A 3 -2.29 4.00 -18.00
C ALA A 3 -1.41 4.45 -16.82
N GLU A 4 -0.50 5.41 -17.06
CA GLU A 4 0.39 5.95 -16.03
C GLU A 4 -0.39 6.83 -15.04
N ILE A 5 -1.24 7.72 -15.56
CA ILE A 5 -2.12 8.57 -14.76
C ILE A 5 -3.12 7.70 -13.98
N GLY A 6 -3.63 6.64 -14.61
CA GLY A 6 -4.51 5.66 -13.96
C GLY A 6 -3.85 4.94 -12.78
N LEU A 7 -2.64 4.40 -12.97
CA LEU A 7 -1.91 3.71 -11.89
C LEU A 7 -1.57 4.65 -10.72
N ARG A 8 -1.08 5.85 -11.03
CA ARG A 8 -0.73 6.84 -10.00
C ARG A 8 -1.97 7.35 -9.28
N GLY A 9 -3.07 7.55 -9.99
CA GLY A 9 -4.37 7.90 -9.42
C GLY A 9 -4.91 6.82 -8.48
N PHE A 10 -4.77 5.55 -8.87
CA PHE A 10 -5.14 4.41 -8.03
C PHE A 10 -4.28 4.34 -6.75
N GLY A 11 -2.96 4.53 -6.85
CA GLY A 11 -2.06 4.63 -5.71
C GLY A 11 -2.44 5.76 -4.74
N LEU A 12 -2.74 6.95 -5.29
CA LEU A 12 -3.25 8.09 -4.51
C LEU A 12 -4.57 7.77 -3.79
N PHE A 13 -5.51 7.11 -4.47
CA PHE A 13 -6.79 6.73 -3.89
C PHE A 13 -6.63 5.71 -2.76
N MET A 14 -5.77 4.70 -2.93
CA MET A 14 -5.43 3.76 -1.85
C MET A 14 -4.79 4.46 -0.64
N LEU A 15 -3.86 5.39 -0.89
CA LEU A 15 -3.20 6.14 0.18
C LEU A 15 -4.20 7.04 0.93
N ALA A 16 -5.13 7.67 0.22
CA ALA A 16 -6.20 8.47 0.83
C ALA A 16 -7.12 7.61 1.71
N LEU A 17 -7.51 6.41 1.23
CA LEU A 17 -8.29 5.47 2.02
C LEU A 17 -7.55 4.98 3.28
N CYS A 18 -6.23 4.73 3.18
CA CYS A 18 -5.41 4.38 4.34
C CYS A 18 -5.27 5.53 5.34
N ALA A 19 -5.11 6.77 4.87
CA ALA A 19 -5.07 7.92 5.75
C ALA A 19 -6.42 8.10 6.48
N LEU A 20 -7.53 7.87 5.77
CA LEU A 20 -8.88 7.91 6.34
C LEU A 20 -9.07 6.81 7.40
N SER A 21 -8.64 5.57 7.13
CA SER A 21 -8.74 4.48 8.11
C SER A 21 -7.87 4.73 9.35
N ALA A 22 -6.65 5.26 9.17
CA ALA A 22 -5.79 5.67 10.28
C ALA A 22 -6.41 6.80 11.12
N LEU A 23 -7.06 7.78 10.47
CA LEU A 23 -7.81 8.85 11.15
C LEU A 23 -9.00 8.30 11.93
N CYS A 24 -9.76 7.37 11.36
CA CYS A 24 -10.86 6.69 12.05
C CYS A 24 -10.35 5.90 13.27
N LEU A 25 -9.24 5.18 13.13
CA LEU A 25 -8.62 4.44 14.22
C LEU A 25 -8.11 5.39 15.32
N TYR A 26 -7.47 6.50 14.94
CA TYR A 26 -7.02 7.53 15.85
C TYR A 26 -8.18 8.13 16.65
N HIS A 27 -9.28 8.45 15.97
CA HIS A 27 -10.51 8.94 16.61
C HIS A 27 -11.15 7.88 17.52
N ALA A 28 -11.13 6.61 17.14
CA ALA A 28 -11.65 5.51 17.97
C ALA A 28 -10.85 5.37 19.28
N VAL A 29 -9.52 5.43 19.20
CA VAL A 29 -8.62 5.33 20.36
C VAL A 29 -8.76 6.54 21.31
N HIS A 30 -9.02 7.74 20.78
CA HIS A 30 -9.17 8.96 21.58
C HIS A 30 -10.59 9.19 22.12
N ARG A 31 -11.55 8.30 21.83
CA ARG A 31 -12.86 8.37 22.50
C ARG A 31 -12.73 7.97 23.97
N PRO A 32 -13.45 8.65 24.88
CA PRO A 32 -13.37 8.37 26.31
C PRO A 32 -13.71 6.90 26.61
N PRO A 33 -13.06 6.28 27.61
CA PRO A 33 -13.03 4.83 27.75
C PRO A 33 -14.38 4.30 28.21
N VAL A 34 -15.14 3.73 27.29
CA VAL A 34 -16.33 2.92 27.57
C VAL A 34 -16.00 1.48 27.15
N HIS A 35 -15.37 0.70 28.04
CA HIS A 35 -15.14 -0.75 27.90
C HIS A 35 -15.03 -1.26 26.44
N HIS A 36 -14.05 -0.74 25.69
CA HIS A 36 -13.90 -1.08 24.28
C HIS A 36 -12.99 -2.31 24.17
N GLN A 37 -13.58 -3.48 23.93
CA GLN A 37 -12.80 -4.64 23.50
C GLN A 37 -12.32 -4.41 22.07
N PRO A 38 -11.04 -4.69 21.75
CA PRO A 38 -10.54 -4.52 20.40
C PRO A 38 -11.33 -5.42 19.45
N ASP A 39 -12.08 -4.80 18.55
CA ASP A 39 -12.95 -5.50 17.61
C ASP A 39 -12.10 -6.06 16.45
N ALA A 40 -12.48 -7.22 15.91
CA ALA A 40 -11.79 -7.83 14.78
C ALA A 40 -11.75 -6.89 13.56
N ILE A 41 -12.72 -5.99 13.46
CA ILE A 41 -12.84 -4.96 12.43
C ILE A 41 -11.71 -3.92 12.55
N GLU A 42 -11.31 -3.51 13.76
CA GLU A 42 -10.20 -2.57 13.97
C GLU A 42 -8.87 -3.20 13.56
N PHE A 43 -8.69 -4.49 13.83
CA PHE A 43 -7.52 -5.26 13.37
C PHE A 43 -7.47 -5.36 11.86
N ALA A 44 -8.60 -5.68 11.22
CA ALA A 44 -8.68 -5.75 9.76
C ALA A 44 -8.41 -4.38 9.11
N LEU A 45 -8.90 -3.29 9.70
CA LEU A 45 -8.61 -1.91 9.27
C LEU A 45 -7.13 -1.57 9.40
N ALA A 46 -6.49 -1.95 10.52
CA ALA A 46 -5.06 -1.71 10.73
C ALA A 46 -4.18 -2.52 9.76
N LEU A 47 -4.48 -3.79 9.55
CA LEU A 47 -3.81 -4.66 8.58
C LEU A 47 -4.00 -4.14 7.15
N GLY A 48 -5.22 -3.73 6.81
CA GLY A 48 -5.55 -3.12 5.52
C GLY A 48 -4.83 -1.79 5.31
N ALA A 49 -4.69 -0.97 6.36
CA ALA A 49 -3.96 0.28 6.28
C ALA A 49 -2.45 0.06 6.08
N ALA A 50 -1.85 -0.89 6.81
CA ALA A 50 -0.42 -1.19 6.70
C ALA A 50 -0.06 -1.78 5.33
N THR A 51 -0.85 -2.75 4.86
CA THR A 51 -0.68 -3.35 3.53
C THR A 51 -1.01 -2.35 2.41
N GLY A 52 -2.04 -1.53 2.60
CA GLY A 52 -2.42 -0.51 1.64
C GLY A 52 -1.44 0.66 1.53
N TRP A 53 -0.76 1.03 2.61
CA TRP A 53 0.33 2.02 2.56
C TRP A 53 1.53 1.50 1.77
N SER A 54 1.96 0.27 2.05
CA SER A 54 3.09 -0.32 1.34
C SER A 54 2.80 -0.47 -0.16
N VAL A 55 1.65 -1.05 -0.50
CA VAL A 55 1.23 -1.22 -1.91
C VAL A 55 0.96 0.13 -2.60
N GLY A 56 0.27 1.05 -1.92
CA GLY A 56 -0.07 2.36 -2.45
C GLY A 56 1.17 3.21 -2.78
N TRP A 57 2.21 3.19 -1.94
CA TRP A 57 3.47 3.86 -2.21
C TRP A 57 4.19 3.27 -3.43
N SER A 58 4.21 1.95 -3.57
CA SER A 58 4.81 1.30 -4.75
C SER A 58 4.08 1.69 -6.04
N PHE A 59 2.74 1.65 -6.06
CA PHE A 59 1.96 2.10 -7.23
C PHE A 59 2.08 3.60 -7.52
N LEU A 60 2.24 4.43 -6.49
CA LEU A 60 2.41 5.87 -6.65
C LEU A 60 3.78 6.23 -7.23
N VAL A 61 4.86 5.68 -6.67
CA VAL A 61 6.25 6.05 -6.99
C VAL A 61 6.74 5.36 -8.25
N GLU A 62 6.62 4.03 -8.32
CA GLU A 62 7.09 3.25 -9.47
C GLU A 62 6.08 3.27 -10.62
N GLY A 63 4.78 3.30 -10.32
CA GLY A 63 3.73 3.32 -11.33
C GLY A 63 3.90 2.20 -12.37
N PRO A 64 3.94 2.50 -13.67
CA PRO A 64 4.13 1.47 -14.70
C PRO A 64 5.53 0.83 -14.69
N GLY A 65 6.51 1.43 -14.00
CA GLY A 65 7.85 0.87 -13.84
C GLY A 65 7.86 -0.44 -13.05
N LEU A 66 6.84 -0.68 -12.23
CA LEU A 66 6.66 -1.90 -11.44
C LEU A 66 6.43 -3.15 -12.30
N PHE A 67 5.87 -2.95 -13.50
CA PHE A 67 5.61 -4.02 -14.49
C PHE A 67 6.67 -4.08 -15.59
N ARG A 68 7.65 -3.17 -15.55
CA ARG A 68 8.73 -3.17 -16.53
C ARG A 68 9.64 -4.35 -16.20
N LEU A 69 9.72 -5.32 -17.12
CA LEU A 69 10.71 -6.38 -17.01
C LEU A 69 12.09 -5.73 -16.95
N VAL A 70 12.77 -5.91 -15.82
CA VAL A 70 14.16 -5.52 -15.66
C VAL A 70 14.98 -6.51 -16.46
N ASP A 71 15.71 -6.02 -17.47
CA ASP A 71 16.69 -6.82 -18.17
C ASP A 71 17.78 -7.25 -17.18
N LEU A 72 17.72 -8.51 -16.75
CA LEU A 72 18.77 -9.09 -15.93
C LEU A 72 20.06 -9.15 -16.77
N PRO A 73 21.15 -8.47 -16.37
CA PRO A 73 22.40 -8.58 -17.10
C PRO A 73 22.84 -10.05 -17.07
N ALA A 74 23.08 -10.62 -18.27
CA ALA A 74 23.43 -12.01 -18.52
C ALA A 74 24.81 -12.45 -17.96
N ARG A 75 25.30 -11.79 -16.91
CA ARG A 75 26.56 -12.14 -16.22
C ARG A 75 26.51 -13.48 -15.50
N HIS A 76 25.33 -14.07 -15.34
CA HIS A 76 25.13 -15.41 -14.75
C HIS A 76 24.80 -16.51 -15.78
N ALA A 77 24.64 -16.16 -17.07
CA ALA A 77 24.40 -17.17 -18.12
C ALA A 77 25.70 -17.84 -18.62
N ARG A 78 26.86 -17.45 -18.07
CA ARG A 78 28.16 -17.98 -18.47
C ARG A 78 28.93 -18.45 -17.24
N ILE A 79 28.45 -19.53 -16.63
CA ILE A 79 29.30 -20.37 -15.76
C ILE A 79 29.24 -21.81 -16.28
N VAL A 80 30.10 -22.09 -17.29
CA VAL A 80 31.10 -23.19 -17.33
C VAL A 80 30.59 -24.40 -18.17
N PRO A 81 31.49 -25.12 -18.88
CA PRO A 81 31.71 -25.15 -20.34
C PRO A 81 30.97 -26.26 -21.11
#